data_AF-A0A9X1HG79-F1
#
_entry.id   AF-A0A9X1HG79-F1
#
_cell.length_a   1.000
_cell.length_b   1.000
_cell.length_c   1.000
_cell.angle_alpha   90.00
_cell.angle_beta   90.00
_cell.angle_gamma   90.00
#
_symmetry.space_group_name_H-M   'P 1'
#
loop_
_entity.id
_entity.type
_entity.pdbx_description
1 polymer ?
#
loop_
_entity_poly.entity_id
_entity_poly.type
_entity_poly.pdbx_seq_one_letter_code
_entity_poly.pdbx_strand_id
1 'polypeptide(L)'
;MKTDHESSNEHATDPGIDLSYGPDTYWPDDPAYELLISRIKGKKRRDMARALHQKCDIPNLLIFLHRETLPENERSAWGQIHPSFMGGEYLPSLLPGEVEIARISLESTTADQISVRARPEDGWIHYSVADEYAQEPFVMAIPKSRKPLTLKRMIEQINMTVDAAGDLFSGLVRTFWY
;
A
#
# COMPACT_ATOMS: atom_id res chain seq x y z
N MET A 1 18.46 -40.40 31.14
CA MET A 1 18.90 -39.00 31.02
C MET A 1 18.81 -38.63 29.55
N LYS A 2 17.67 -38.08 29.12
CA LYS A 2 17.50 -37.42 27.83
C LYS A 2 17.34 -35.95 28.16
N THR A 3 18.29 -35.12 27.74
CA THR A 3 18.20 -33.67 27.84
C THR A 3 17.54 -33.18 26.57
N ASP A 4 16.36 -32.60 26.76
CA ASP A 4 15.60 -31.88 25.74
C ASP A 4 16.36 -30.59 25.39
N HIS A 5 16.67 -30.40 24.12
CA HIS A 5 17.04 -29.10 23.58
C HIS A 5 15.76 -28.44 23.07
N GLU A 6 15.11 -27.66 23.92
CA GLU A 6 14.20 -26.61 23.47
C GLU A 6 15.04 -25.57 22.72
N SER A 7 14.96 -25.63 21.40
CA SER A 7 15.43 -24.54 20.54
C SER A 7 14.36 -23.46 20.56
N SER A 8 14.50 -22.50 21.48
CA SER A 8 13.74 -21.26 21.48
C SER A 8 13.97 -20.54 20.15
N ASN A 9 12.97 -20.54 19.29
CA ASN A 9 12.99 -19.81 18.02
C ASN A 9 12.75 -18.32 18.33
N GLU A 10 13.78 -17.65 18.84
CA GLU A 10 13.84 -16.20 18.82
C GLU A 10 13.93 -15.78 17.35
N HIS A 11 12.82 -15.26 16.81
CA HIS A 11 12.84 -14.55 15.55
C HIS A 11 13.77 -13.36 15.70
N ALA A 12 15.03 -13.55 15.29
CA ALA A 12 16.04 -12.52 15.23
C ALA A 12 15.51 -11.35 14.41
N THR A 13 15.28 -10.23 15.08
CA THR A 13 15.06 -8.92 14.44
C THR A 13 16.32 -8.59 13.64
N ASP A 14 16.19 -8.47 12.32
CA ASP A 14 17.24 -8.03 11.42
C ASP A 14 17.81 -6.67 11.91
N PRO A 15 19.13 -6.54 12.16
CA PRO A 15 19.72 -5.39 12.86
C PRO A 15 19.67 -4.03 12.11
N GLY A 16 18.95 -3.93 10.99
CA GLY A 16 18.85 -2.70 10.19
C GLY A 16 17.47 -2.02 10.15
N ILE A 17 16.41 -2.65 10.68
CA ILE A 17 15.03 -2.13 10.57
C ILE A 17 14.52 -1.63 11.93
N ASP A 18 14.31 -0.32 12.04
CA ASP A 18 13.70 0.27 13.23
C ASP A 18 12.18 0.08 13.23
N LEU A 19 11.71 -0.94 13.95
CA LEU A 19 10.28 -1.21 14.13
C LEU A 19 9.55 -0.14 14.96
N SER A 20 10.29 0.68 15.70
CA SER A 20 9.73 1.77 16.51
C SER A 20 9.54 3.07 15.73
N TYR A 21 10.18 3.19 14.56
CA TYR A 21 10.01 4.33 13.66
C TYR A 21 8.54 4.55 13.31
N GLY A 22 8.07 5.78 13.43
CA GLY A 22 6.79 6.24 12.88
C GLY A 22 6.98 7.68 12.43
N PRO A 23 6.38 8.10 11.30
CA PRO A 23 6.51 9.47 10.84
C PRO A 23 5.80 10.43 11.80
N ASP A 24 6.24 11.68 11.86
CA ASP A 24 5.58 12.71 12.67
C ASP A 24 4.15 13.00 12.19
N THR A 25 3.95 12.96 10.87
CA THR A 25 2.67 13.15 10.19
C THR A 25 2.66 12.40 8.85
N TYR A 26 1.46 12.02 8.38
CA TYR A 26 1.27 11.56 7.00
C TYR A 26 0.96 12.71 6.03
N TRP A 27 0.71 13.92 6.54
CA TRP A 27 0.39 15.12 5.78
C TRP A 27 1.43 16.21 6.06
N PRO A 28 2.66 16.09 5.54
CA PRO A 28 3.65 17.16 5.63
C PRO A 28 3.24 18.36 4.77
N ASP A 29 3.60 19.56 5.19
CA ASP A 29 3.37 20.79 4.41
C ASP A 29 4.14 20.78 3.08
N ASP A 30 5.35 20.21 3.09
CA ASP A 30 6.19 19.99 1.91
C ASP A 30 6.35 18.47 1.67
N PRO A 31 5.51 17.86 0.82
CA PRO A 31 5.52 16.42 0.61
C PRO A 31 6.72 15.98 -0.23
N ALA A 32 7.43 14.97 0.27
CA ALA A 32 8.45 14.28 -0.51
C ALA A 32 7.87 13.74 -1.83
N TYR A 33 8.69 13.67 -2.88
CA TYR A 33 8.28 13.22 -4.21
C TYR A 33 7.56 11.86 -4.19
N GLU A 34 7.98 10.93 -3.33
CA GLU A 34 7.34 9.62 -3.16
C GLU A 34 5.87 9.73 -2.72
N LEU A 35 5.53 10.70 -1.86
CA LEU A 35 4.15 10.96 -1.45
C LEU A 35 3.32 11.61 -2.57
N LEU A 36 3.95 12.39 -3.45
CA LEU A 36 3.28 12.95 -4.63
C LEU A 36 2.91 11.86 -5.64
N ILE A 37 3.85 10.96 -5.94
CA ILE A 37 3.61 9.86 -6.89
C ILE A 37 2.78 8.72 -6.28
N SER A 38 2.58 8.68 -4.95
CA SER A 38 1.69 7.71 -4.30
C SER A 38 0.21 7.92 -4.62
N ARG A 39 -0.14 9.02 -5.30
CA ARG A 39 -1.47 9.25 -5.86
C ARG A 39 -1.69 8.56 -7.21
N ILE A 40 -0.62 8.24 -7.94
CA ILE A 40 -0.71 7.54 -9.23
C ILE A 40 -1.17 6.12 -8.96
N LYS A 41 -2.35 5.68 -9.42
CA LYS A 41 -2.83 4.35 -9.02
C LYS A 41 -1.98 3.18 -9.53
N GLY A 42 -1.57 3.24 -10.79
CA GLY A 42 -0.84 2.16 -11.46
C GLY A 42 0.59 1.97 -10.98
N LYS A 43 0.96 0.73 -10.64
CA LYS A 43 2.30 0.39 -10.20
C LYS A 43 3.35 0.72 -11.27
N LYS A 44 3.13 0.31 -12.52
CA LYS A 44 4.08 0.56 -13.62
C LYS A 44 4.22 2.05 -13.92
N ARG A 45 3.15 2.83 -13.84
CA ARG A 45 3.23 4.29 -13.99
C ARG A 45 4.03 4.94 -12.88
N ARG A 46 3.90 4.49 -11.62
CA ARG A 46 4.77 4.96 -10.52
C ARG A 46 6.23 4.60 -10.75
N ASP A 47 6.51 3.35 -11.14
CA ASP A 47 7.87 2.90 -11.41
C ASP A 47 8.52 3.77 -12.51
N MET A 48 7.76 4.11 -13.56
CA MET A 48 8.18 5.04 -14.61
C MET A 48 8.41 6.46 -14.06
N ALA A 49 7.47 7.01 -13.30
CA ALA A 49 7.59 8.34 -12.71
C ALA A 49 8.85 8.46 -11.84
N ARG A 50 9.09 7.47 -10.97
CA ARG A 50 10.30 7.38 -10.13
C ARG A 50 11.57 7.32 -10.96
N ALA A 51 11.61 6.47 -11.99
CA ALA A 51 12.78 6.31 -12.86
C ALA A 51 13.10 7.59 -13.65
N LEU A 52 12.08 8.36 -14.03
CA LEU A 52 12.23 9.61 -14.78
C LEU A 52 12.72 10.75 -13.88
N HIS A 53 12.19 10.86 -12.67
CA HIS A 53 12.64 11.85 -11.69
C HIS A 53 14.14 11.72 -11.39
N GLN A 54 14.67 10.50 -11.37
CA GLN A 54 16.09 10.25 -11.14
C GLN A 54 17.00 10.62 -12.34
N LYS A 55 16.44 10.76 -13.54
CA LYS A 55 17.24 10.85 -14.78
C LYS A 55 17.14 12.19 -15.48
N CYS A 56 16.05 12.94 -15.32
CA CYS A 56 15.84 14.20 -16.02
C CYS A 56 14.95 15.17 -15.22
N ASP A 57 15.21 16.46 -15.36
CA ASP A 57 14.32 17.54 -14.95
C ASP A 57 13.26 17.72 -16.06
N ILE A 58 12.20 16.90 -16.10
CA ILE A 58 11.18 16.95 -17.16
C ILE A 58 9.86 17.49 -16.63
N PRO A 59 9.49 18.75 -16.97
CA PRO A 59 8.19 19.32 -16.60
C PRO A 59 7.00 18.69 -17.33
N ASN A 60 7.23 17.88 -18.39
CA ASN A 60 6.22 17.53 -19.39
C ASN A 60 6.07 16.03 -19.74
N LEU A 61 6.81 15.12 -19.07
CA LEU A 61 6.59 13.67 -19.22
C LEU A 61 5.60 13.19 -18.15
N LEU A 62 4.35 12.87 -18.38
CA LEU A 62 3.35 13.19 -19.39
C LEU A 62 2.09 13.38 -18.54
N ILE A 63 1.07 14.09 -19.00
CA ILE A 63 -0.23 14.17 -18.29
C ILE A 63 -0.71 12.76 -17.84
N PHE A 64 -0.41 11.73 -18.63
CA PHE A 64 -0.59 10.31 -18.32
C PHE A 64 0.03 9.83 -16.99
N LEU A 65 1.26 10.24 -16.67
CA LEU A 65 1.93 9.89 -15.42
C LEU A 65 1.42 10.72 -14.24
N HIS A 66 0.94 11.94 -14.47
CA HIS A 66 0.46 12.82 -13.40
C HIS A 66 -1.00 12.58 -13.00
N ARG A 67 -1.77 11.90 -13.86
CA ARG A 67 -3.15 11.52 -13.52
C ARG A 67 -3.16 10.44 -12.44
N GLU A 68 -3.92 10.65 -11.38
CA GLU A 68 -4.21 9.61 -10.40
C GLU A 68 -4.87 8.40 -11.08
N THR A 69 -5.93 8.65 -11.86
CA THR A 69 -6.75 7.64 -12.56
C THR A 69 -6.70 7.84 -14.06
N LEU A 70 -6.56 6.74 -14.81
CA LEU A 70 -6.70 6.76 -16.26
C LEU A 70 -8.17 6.61 -16.67
N PRO A 71 -8.61 7.29 -17.75
CA PRO A 71 -9.87 6.97 -18.43
C PRO A 71 -9.92 5.50 -18.86
N GLU A 72 -11.12 4.92 -18.92
CA GLU A 72 -11.31 3.48 -19.22
C GLU A 72 -10.64 3.03 -20.54
N ASN A 73 -10.77 3.82 -21.60
CA ASN A 73 -10.16 3.51 -22.90
C ASN A 73 -8.62 3.55 -22.83
N GLU A 74 -8.04 4.50 -22.11
CA GLU A 74 -6.59 4.59 -21.90
C GLU A 74 -6.10 3.43 -21.03
N ARG A 75 -6.83 3.11 -19.95
CA ARG A 75 -6.54 1.97 -19.07
C ARG A 75 -6.59 0.64 -19.81
N SER A 76 -7.60 0.43 -20.65
CA SER A 76 -7.74 -0.78 -21.46
C SER A 76 -6.58 -0.92 -22.46
N ALA A 77 -6.26 0.16 -23.19
CA ALA A 77 -5.11 0.16 -24.11
C ALA A 77 -3.79 -0.09 -23.37
N TRP A 78 -3.64 0.47 -22.16
CA TRP A 78 -2.47 0.25 -21.31
C TRP A 78 -2.32 -1.21 -20.88
N GLY A 79 -3.42 -1.86 -20.48
CA GLY A 79 -3.43 -3.28 -20.12
C GLY A 79 -3.16 -4.23 -21.29
N GLN A 80 -3.48 -3.83 -22.53
CA GLN A 80 -3.18 -4.63 -23.72
C GLN A 80 -1.69 -4.75 -24.03
N ILE A 81 -0.85 -3.84 -23.51
CA ILE A 81 0.61 -3.92 -23.68
C ILE A 81 1.17 -5.12 -22.91
N HIS A 82 0.76 -5.27 -21.64
CA HIS A 82 1.13 -6.41 -20.80
C HIS A 82 0.17 -6.49 -19.61
N PRO A 83 -0.28 -7.69 -19.16
CA PRO A 83 -1.20 -7.82 -18.03
C PRO A 83 -0.74 -7.10 -16.75
N SER A 84 0.57 -7.12 -16.46
CA SER A 84 1.14 -6.45 -15.28
C SER A 84 1.04 -4.91 -15.31
N PHE A 85 0.57 -4.32 -16.40
CA PHE A 85 0.37 -2.87 -16.53
C PHE A 85 -0.98 -2.46 -15.95
N MET A 86 -1.88 -3.42 -15.73
CA MET A 86 -3.17 -3.23 -15.09
C MET A 86 -3.04 -3.02 -13.57
N GLY A 87 -1.99 -3.59 -12.97
CA GLY A 87 -1.74 -3.54 -11.53
C GLY A 87 -1.83 -2.14 -10.93
N GLY A 88 -2.83 -1.96 -10.09
CA GLY A 88 -3.19 -0.75 -9.36
C GLY A 88 -4.17 0.14 -10.10
N GLU A 89 -4.32 0.03 -11.42
CA GLU A 89 -5.16 0.95 -12.23
C GLU A 89 -6.65 0.86 -11.92
N TYR A 90 -7.07 -0.22 -11.25
CA TYR A 90 -8.44 -0.46 -10.83
C TYR A 90 -8.70 -0.10 -9.37
N LEU A 91 -7.68 0.32 -8.61
CA LEU A 91 -7.88 0.78 -7.24
C LEU A 91 -8.91 1.93 -7.19
N PRO A 92 -9.78 1.96 -6.17
CA PRO A 92 -10.62 3.12 -5.89
C PRO A 92 -9.80 4.40 -5.73
N SER A 93 -10.36 5.57 -6.09
CA SER A 93 -9.67 6.85 -5.86
C SER A 93 -9.51 7.13 -4.38
N LEU A 94 -8.53 7.98 -4.03
CA LEU A 94 -8.42 8.48 -2.66
C LEU A 94 -9.60 9.39 -2.35
N LEU A 95 -10.12 9.30 -1.13
CA LEU A 95 -11.09 10.27 -0.62
C LEU A 95 -10.42 11.64 -0.37
N PRO A 96 -11.18 12.74 -0.28
CA PRO A 96 -10.63 14.03 0.12
C PRO A 96 -9.86 13.94 1.45
N GLY A 97 -8.60 14.37 1.44
CA GLY A 97 -7.71 14.31 2.60
C GLY A 97 -7.12 12.93 2.91
N GLU A 98 -7.53 11.88 2.21
CA GLU A 98 -6.96 10.54 2.33
C GLU A 98 -5.61 10.46 1.63
N VAL A 99 -4.67 9.71 2.22
CA VAL A 99 -3.35 9.42 1.67
C VAL A 99 -3.05 7.94 1.76
N GLU A 100 -2.33 7.41 0.77
CA GLU A 100 -1.78 6.06 0.86
C GLU A 100 -0.53 6.08 1.76
N ILE A 101 -0.52 5.21 2.78
CA ILE A 101 0.56 5.13 3.77
C ILE A 101 1.38 3.85 3.66
N ALA A 102 0.84 2.83 3.00
CA ALA A 102 1.56 1.64 2.62
C ALA A 102 0.87 0.99 1.40
N ARG A 103 1.64 0.22 0.65
CA ARG A 103 1.15 -0.52 -0.51
C ARG A 103 1.78 -1.90 -0.54
N ILE A 104 0.95 -2.90 -0.75
CA ILE A 104 1.37 -4.27 -0.96
C ILE A 104 1.21 -4.53 -2.45
N SER A 105 2.33 -4.79 -3.12
CA SER A 105 2.35 -5.18 -4.53
C SER A 105 2.51 -6.69 -4.62
N LEU A 106 1.53 -7.39 -5.18
CA LEU A 106 1.65 -8.82 -5.40
C LEU A 106 2.58 -9.10 -6.59
N GLU A 107 3.46 -10.08 -6.43
CA GLU A 107 4.27 -10.59 -7.53
C GLU A 107 3.45 -11.60 -8.35
N SER A 108 2.43 -11.08 -9.05
CA SER A 108 1.49 -11.84 -9.88
C SER A 108 1.51 -11.37 -11.34
N THR A 109 0.83 -12.10 -12.23
CA THR A 109 0.70 -11.76 -13.65
C THR A 109 0.11 -10.37 -13.88
N THR A 110 -0.94 -10.02 -13.13
CA THR A 110 -1.61 -8.71 -13.17
C THR A 110 -0.93 -7.66 -12.29
N ALA A 111 -0.09 -8.11 -11.36
CA ALA A 111 0.58 -7.28 -10.36
C ALA A 111 -0.44 -6.50 -9.51
N ASP A 112 -1.40 -7.21 -8.91
CA ASP A 112 -2.46 -6.60 -8.12
C ASP A 112 -1.90 -5.80 -6.94
N GLN A 113 -2.61 -4.74 -6.57
CA GLN A 113 -2.18 -3.78 -5.56
C GLN A 113 -3.21 -3.67 -4.44
N ILE A 114 -2.73 -3.73 -3.21
CA ILE A 114 -3.53 -3.44 -2.02
C ILE A 114 -2.96 -2.17 -1.38
N SER A 115 -3.84 -1.19 -1.19
CA SER A 115 -3.52 0.15 -0.70
C SER A 115 -3.98 0.29 0.74
N VAL A 116 -3.07 0.56 1.67
CA VAL A 116 -3.39 0.93 3.06
C VAL A 116 -3.39 2.45 3.13
N ARG A 117 -4.46 3.03 3.67
CA ARG A 117 -4.71 4.47 3.61
C ARG A 117 -4.97 5.06 4.99
N ALA A 118 -4.71 6.36 5.12
CA ALA A 118 -5.03 7.18 6.27
C ALA A 118 -5.85 8.39 5.87
N ARG A 119 -6.86 8.74 6.68
CA ARG A 119 -7.64 9.97 6.55
C ARG A 119 -7.75 10.66 7.91
N PRO A 120 -7.51 11.98 8.00
CA PRO A 120 -7.66 12.70 9.25
C PRO A 120 -9.14 13.08 9.46
N GLU A 121 -9.66 12.86 10.66
CA GLU A 121 -11.05 13.19 11.03
C GLU A 121 -11.14 13.39 12.55
N ASP A 122 -11.66 14.54 13.00
CA ASP A 122 -11.90 14.87 14.41
C ASP A 122 -10.71 14.60 15.37
N GLY A 123 -9.49 14.90 14.91
CA GLY A 123 -8.26 14.68 15.68
C GLY A 123 -7.81 13.21 15.76
N TRP A 124 -8.43 12.34 14.97
CA TRP A 124 -8.03 10.95 14.76
C TRP A 124 -7.53 10.74 13.33
N ILE A 125 -6.70 9.72 13.18
CA ILE A 125 -6.31 9.16 11.90
C ILE A 125 -7.09 7.86 11.73
N HIS A 126 -7.99 7.84 10.76
CA HIS A 126 -8.77 6.67 10.39
C HIS A 126 -8.03 5.89 9.31
N TYR A 127 -7.98 4.56 9.45
CA TYR A 127 -7.32 3.68 8.51
C TYR A 127 -8.34 2.91 7.67
N SER A 128 -7.99 2.69 6.41
CA SER A 128 -8.78 1.87 5.49
C SER A 128 -7.84 1.04 4.60
N VAL A 129 -8.39 -0.01 4.00
CA VAL A 129 -7.71 -0.78 2.95
C VAL A 129 -8.58 -0.73 1.70
N ALA A 130 -7.93 -0.52 0.56
CA ALA A 130 -8.54 -0.64 -0.74
C ALA A 130 -7.78 -1.68 -1.56
N ASP A 131 -8.53 -2.54 -2.23
CA ASP A 131 -8.05 -3.54 -3.17
C ASP A 131 -8.75 -3.35 -4.52
N GLU A 132 -8.20 -3.92 -5.59
CA GLU A 132 -8.72 -3.82 -6.95
C GLU A 132 -10.02 -4.61 -7.15
N TYR A 133 -10.23 -5.67 -6.38
CA TYR A 133 -11.32 -6.62 -6.58
C TYR A 133 -12.18 -6.86 -5.35
N ALA A 134 -11.90 -6.21 -4.21
CA ALA A 134 -12.66 -6.39 -2.99
C ALA A 134 -14.15 -6.07 -3.19
N GLN A 135 -14.98 -7.09 -2.97
CA GLN A 135 -16.44 -6.97 -2.98
C GLN A 135 -16.99 -6.60 -1.61
N GLU A 136 -16.28 -7.01 -0.55
CA GLU A 136 -16.63 -6.75 0.84
C GLU A 136 -15.58 -5.83 1.49
N PRO A 137 -15.99 -5.01 2.48
CA PRO A 137 -15.06 -4.13 3.17
C PRO A 137 -14.08 -4.93 4.03
N PHE A 138 -12.88 -4.37 4.23
CA PHE A 138 -11.91 -4.90 5.18
C PHE A 138 -12.23 -4.43 6.61
N VAL A 139 -12.04 -5.32 7.58
CA VAL A 139 -12.06 -4.99 9.01
C VAL A 139 -10.64 -4.75 9.47
N MET A 140 -10.32 -3.48 9.71
CA MET A 140 -9.00 -3.03 10.13
C MET A 140 -8.66 -3.50 11.54
N ALA A 141 -7.47 -4.10 11.71
CA ALA A 141 -6.96 -4.47 13.04
C ALA A 141 -6.78 -3.27 13.97
N ILE A 142 -6.21 -2.17 13.45
CA ILE A 142 -6.16 -0.87 14.12
C ILE A 142 -7.03 0.08 13.29
N PRO A 143 -8.30 0.31 13.64
CA PRO A 143 -9.22 1.10 12.82
C PRO A 143 -8.87 2.60 12.82
N LYS A 144 -8.30 3.10 13.92
CA LYS A 144 -7.85 4.49 14.05
C LYS A 144 -6.82 4.68 15.16
N SER A 145 -6.13 5.81 15.12
CA SER A 145 -5.17 6.23 16.16
C SER A 145 -5.11 7.77 16.26
N ARG A 146 -4.42 8.31 17.27
CA ARG A 146 -4.19 9.77 17.38
C ARG A 146 -2.86 10.23 16.76
N LYS A 147 -1.98 9.30 16.42
CA LYS A 147 -0.64 9.55 15.88
C LYS A 147 -0.34 8.51 14.81
N PRO A 148 0.49 8.82 13.80
CA PRO A 148 0.89 7.83 12.81
C PRO A 148 1.36 6.51 13.44
N LEU A 149 1.13 5.41 12.71
CA LEU A 149 1.53 4.09 13.17
C LEU A 149 3.06 4.01 13.15
N THR A 150 3.62 3.33 14.14
CA THR A 150 5.00 2.85 14.00
C THR A 150 5.05 1.74 12.95
N LEU A 151 6.23 1.44 12.42
CA LEU A 151 6.44 0.34 11.48
C LEU A 151 5.95 -0.99 12.07
N LYS A 152 6.20 -1.25 13.36
CA LYS A 152 5.63 -2.41 14.07
C LYS A 152 4.10 -2.45 13.97
N ARG A 153 3.44 -1.34 14.27
CA ARG A 153 1.97 -1.24 14.23
C ARG A 153 1.43 -1.35 12.81
N MET A 154 2.17 -0.87 11.81
CA MET A 154 1.84 -1.08 10.39
C MET A 154 1.93 -2.57 10.00
N ILE A 155 2.95 -3.28 10.46
CA ILE A 155 3.07 -4.72 10.22
C ILE A 155 1.94 -5.49 10.91
N GLU A 156 1.61 -5.14 12.16
CA GLU A 156 0.44 -5.68 12.86
C GLU A 156 -0.86 -5.42 12.08
N GLN A 157 -1.05 -4.18 11.59
CA GLN A 157 -2.18 -3.81 10.73
C GLN A 157 -2.30 -4.74 9.52
N ILE A 158 -1.19 -4.94 8.79
CA ILE A 158 -1.15 -5.78 7.58
C ILE A 158 -1.47 -7.23 7.91
N ASN A 159 -0.89 -7.78 8.99
CA ASN A 159 -1.03 -9.20 9.34
C ASN A 159 -2.39 -9.56 9.93
N MET A 160 -3.10 -8.61 10.52
CA MET A 160 -4.32 -8.88 11.28
C MET A 160 -5.59 -8.28 10.64
N THR A 161 -5.48 -7.52 9.55
CA THR A 161 -6.65 -7.08 8.79
C THR A 161 -7.29 -8.29 8.09
N VAL A 162 -8.62 -8.38 8.17
CA VAL A 162 -9.42 -9.45 7.57
C VAL A 162 -10.47 -8.88 6.64
N ASP A 163 -10.94 -9.67 5.68
CA ASP A 163 -12.19 -9.33 5.00
C ASP A 163 -13.38 -9.44 5.96
N ALA A 164 -14.45 -8.69 5.70
CA ALA A 164 -15.67 -8.79 6.50
C ALA A 164 -16.38 -10.15 6.36
N ALA A 165 -16.05 -10.92 5.32
CA ALA A 165 -16.56 -12.29 5.11
C ALA A 165 -15.99 -13.28 6.15
N GLY A 166 -14.91 -12.93 6.83
CA GLY A 166 -14.32 -13.72 7.91
C GLY A 166 -13.55 -14.94 7.41
N ASP A 167 -13.04 -14.89 6.19
CA ASP A 167 -12.42 -16.06 5.58
C ASP A 167 -11.11 -16.44 6.29
N LEU A 168 -10.81 -17.74 6.35
CA LEU A 168 -9.83 -18.39 7.24
C LEU A 168 -8.35 -17.97 7.01
N PHE A 169 -8.07 -17.10 6.06
CA PHE A 169 -6.74 -16.59 5.73
C PHE A 169 -6.59 -15.13 6.16
N SER A 170 -6.38 -14.94 7.46
CA SER A 170 -6.14 -13.63 8.07
C SER A 170 -4.89 -12.93 7.52
N GLY A 171 -4.97 -11.62 7.28
CA GLY A 171 -3.86 -10.76 6.89
C GLY A 171 -3.78 -10.49 5.39
N LEU A 172 -3.53 -9.23 5.03
CA LEU A 172 -3.55 -8.72 3.64
C LEU A 172 -2.59 -9.42 2.69
N VAL A 173 -1.57 -10.10 3.21
CA VAL A 173 -0.61 -10.86 2.40
C VAL A 173 -1.05 -12.31 2.21
N ARG A 174 -1.70 -12.93 3.20
CA ARG A 174 -2.04 -14.37 3.18
C ARG A 174 -3.31 -14.67 2.40
N THR A 175 -4.20 -13.71 2.25
CA THR A 175 -5.45 -13.86 1.48
C THR A 175 -5.21 -14.19 0.00
N PHE A 176 -4.00 -13.94 -0.53
CA PHE A 176 -3.71 -14.02 -1.97
C PHE A 176 -2.69 -15.10 -2.38
N TRP A 177 -2.29 -16.00 -1.48
CA TRP A 177 -1.46 -17.18 -1.84
C TRP A 177 -2.33 -18.43 -1.89
N TYR A 178 -2.65 -18.89 -3.11
CA TYR A 178 -3.19 -20.22 -3.41
C TYR A 178 -2.18 -21.03 -4.22
#